data_AF-A0A800F4F3-F1
#
_entry.id   AF-A0A800F4F3-F1
#
_cell.length_a   1.000
_cell.length_b   1.000
_cell.length_c   1.000
_cell.angle_alpha   90.00
_cell.angle_beta   90.00
_cell.angle_gamma   90.00
#
_symmetry.space_group_name_H-M   'P 1'
#
loop_
_entity.id
_entity.type
_entity.pdbx_description
1 polymer ?
#
loop_
_entity_poly.entity_id
_entity_poly.type
_entity_poly.pdbx_seq_one_letter_code
_entity_poly.pdbx_strand_id
1 'polypeptide(L)'
;MTELYPYPTPNLVALAHHEAGRAVASYALGRGASIKFIALCHDDHDARLGCVFEGEDLVTTTEGIEAIITENYAGRAAQLYLSDELSSMGEAWAEHKEAMAIELQAQLPPDPARTDRLRTVAEEIVTARWSQVEALAAELLEHEVLDRHE
;
A
#
# COMPACT_ATOMS: atom_id res chain seq x y z
N MET A 1 -4.35 -6.88 30.76
CA MET A 1 -3.12 -7.40 30.12
C MET A 1 -3.52 -7.73 28.70
N THR A 2 -3.30 -6.79 27.79
CA THR A 2 -3.61 -6.97 26.36
C THR A 2 -2.40 -7.65 25.74
N GLU A 3 -2.58 -8.85 25.20
CA GLU A 3 -1.58 -9.50 24.37
C GLU A 3 -1.33 -8.60 23.16
N LEU A 4 -0.16 -7.95 23.13
CA LEU A 4 0.37 -7.29 21.94
C LEU A 4 0.71 -8.41 20.95
N TYR A 5 0.06 -8.39 19.79
CA TYR A 5 0.34 -9.31 18.69
C TYR A 5 1.86 -9.35 18.41
N PRO A 6 2.49 -10.52 18.23
CA PRO A 6 3.95 -10.68 18.18
C PRO A 6 4.46 -10.41 16.76
N TYR A 7 4.11 -9.27 16.16
CA TYR A 7 4.75 -8.84 14.93
C TYR A 7 5.93 -7.93 15.30
N PRO A 8 7.12 -8.13 14.70
CA PRO A 8 8.24 -7.20 14.91
C PRO A 8 7.77 -5.79 14.55
N THR A 9 8.19 -4.80 15.34
CA THR A 9 7.90 -3.39 15.04
C THR A 9 8.34 -3.12 13.59
N PRO A 10 7.40 -2.81 12.67
CA PRO A 10 7.75 -2.66 11.27
C PRO A 10 8.80 -1.55 11.14
N ASN A 11 9.77 -1.73 10.22
CA ASN A 11 10.67 -0.65 9.85
C ASN A 11 9.80 0.50 9.33
N LEU A 12 9.63 1.55 10.15
CA LEU A 12 8.71 2.66 9.87
C LEU A 12 9.02 3.33 8.54
N VAL A 13 10.29 3.37 8.13
CA VAL A 13 10.71 3.90 6.83
C VAL A 13 10.19 3.01 5.70
N ALA A 14 10.33 1.70 5.82
CA ALA A 14 9.82 0.75 4.83
C ALA A 14 8.29 0.78 4.74
N LEU A 15 7.60 0.92 5.88
CA LEU A 15 6.15 1.07 5.94
C LEU A 15 5.70 2.39 5.30
N ALA A 16 6.41 3.50 5.56
CA ALA A 16 6.11 4.79 4.97
C ALA A 16 6.19 4.77 3.45
N HIS A 17 7.23 4.15 2.91
CA HIS A 17 7.36 3.98 1.47
C HIS A 17 6.30 3.03 0.90
N HIS A 18 5.94 1.97 1.63
CA HIS A 18 4.86 1.09 1.23
C HIS A 18 3.54 1.84 1.08
N GLU A 19 3.14 2.59 2.11
CA GLU A 19 1.86 3.31 2.09
C GLU A 19 1.88 4.49 1.13
N ALA A 20 3.01 5.19 1.00
CA ALA A 20 3.21 6.21 -0.03
C ALA A 20 3.10 5.63 -1.44
N GLY A 21 3.69 4.46 -1.70
CA GLY A 21 3.59 3.75 -2.98
C GLY A 21 2.14 3.40 -3.34
N ARG A 22 1.36 2.91 -2.39
CA ARG A 22 -0.08 2.65 -2.56
C ARG A 22 -0.85 3.93 -2.90
N ALA A 23 -0.60 5.00 -2.16
CA ALA A 23 -1.30 6.27 -2.36
C ALA A 23 -0.98 6.88 -3.73
N VAL A 24 0.30 6.96 -4.11
CA VAL A 24 0.73 7.46 -5.43
C VAL A 24 0.13 6.63 -6.57
N ALA A 25 0.07 5.30 -6.42
CA ALA A 25 -0.57 4.44 -7.41
C ALA A 25 -2.07 4.71 -7.52
N SER A 26 -2.76 4.93 -6.42
CA SER A 26 -4.18 5.29 -6.45
C SER A 26 -4.42 6.59 -7.23
N TYR A 27 -3.60 7.62 -6.99
CA TYR A 27 -3.67 8.87 -7.78
C TYR A 27 -3.38 8.63 -9.26
N ALA A 28 -2.39 7.80 -9.59
CA ALA A 28 -2.06 7.47 -10.98
C ALA A 28 -3.17 6.70 -11.71
N LEU A 29 -3.94 5.89 -10.99
CA LEU A 29 -5.10 5.14 -11.48
C LEU A 29 -6.39 5.98 -11.49
N GLY A 30 -6.33 7.29 -11.18
CA GLY A 30 -7.50 8.17 -11.14
C GLY A 30 -8.39 7.99 -9.90
N ARG A 31 -7.89 7.27 -8.89
CA ARG A 31 -8.62 6.88 -7.67
C ARG A 31 -8.17 7.62 -6.41
N GLY A 32 -7.24 8.56 -6.51
CA GLY A 32 -6.77 9.35 -5.36
C GLY A 32 -7.89 10.10 -4.62
N ALA A 33 -9.03 10.33 -5.27
CA ALA A 33 -10.21 10.89 -4.64
C ALA A 33 -10.85 9.98 -3.57
N SER A 34 -10.54 8.69 -3.59
CA SER A 34 -11.01 7.72 -2.61
C SER A 34 -10.06 7.58 -1.43
N ILE A 35 -8.86 8.17 -1.42
CA ILE A 35 -7.98 8.09 -0.24
C ILE A 35 -8.58 8.96 0.87
N LYS A 36 -8.87 8.34 2.01
CA LYS A 36 -9.31 9.03 3.22
C LYS A 36 -8.11 9.55 4.00
N PHE A 37 -7.26 8.63 4.42
CA PHE A 37 -6.03 8.93 5.16
C PHE A 37 -4.96 7.86 4.93
N ILE A 38 -3.72 8.20 5.27
CA ILE A 38 -2.55 7.33 5.26
C ILE A 38 -1.94 7.37 6.66
N ALA A 39 -1.68 6.22 7.29
CA ALA A 39 -1.18 6.15 8.68
C ALA A 39 -0.04 5.13 8.90
N LEU A 40 0.90 5.48 9.78
CA LEU A 40 2.04 4.66 10.21
C LEU A 40 1.93 4.07 11.62
N CYS A 41 1.05 4.61 12.46
CA CYS A 41 0.93 4.20 13.86
C CYS A 41 -0.47 3.65 14.19
N HIS A 42 -0.48 2.66 15.09
CA HIS A 42 -1.67 2.26 15.81
C HIS A 42 -1.91 3.31 16.89
N ASP A 43 -2.76 4.30 16.64
CA ASP A 43 -3.16 5.19 17.71
C ASP A 43 -4.00 4.38 18.73
N ASP A 44 -3.83 4.64 20.03
CA ASP A 44 -4.39 3.88 21.16
C ASP A 44 -5.94 3.83 21.18
N HIS A 45 -6.59 4.48 20.21
CA HIS A 45 -8.04 4.57 20.06
C HIS A 45 -8.59 4.07 18.71
N ASP A 46 -7.75 3.88 17.69
CA ASP A 46 -8.19 3.33 16.40
C ASP A 46 -7.03 2.57 15.74
N ALA A 47 -7.10 1.24 15.79
CA ALA A 47 -6.01 0.33 15.41
C ALA A 47 -5.81 0.21 13.89
N ARG A 48 -5.63 1.33 13.17
CA ARG A 48 -5.61 1.34 11.70
C ARG A 48 -4.23 1.71 11.15
N LEU A 49 -3.45 0.69 10.79
CA LEU A 49 -2.23 0.86 10.01
C LEU A 49 -2.53 0.87 8.51
N GLY A 50 -1.92 1.82 7.80
CA GLY A 50 -1.86 1.86 6.35
C GLY A 50 -2.82 2.85 5.67
N CYS A 51 -2.81 2.83 4.34
CA CYS A 51 -3.67 3.65 3.49
C CYS A 51 -5.10 3.12 3.46
N VAL A 52 -6.06 3.98 3.83
CA VAL A 52 -7.49 3.69 3.91
C VAL A 52 -8.25 4.46 2.83
N PHE A 53 -9.14 3.74 2.15
CA PHE A 53 -9.94 4.28 1.06
C PHE A 53 -11.43 4.36 1.44
N GLU A 54 -12.13 5.40 0.98
CA GLU A 54 -13.59 5.53 1.02
C GLU A 54 -14.24 4.89 -0.22
N GLY A 55 -15.30 4.10 0.01
CA GLY A 55 -16.17 3.54 -1.03
C GLY A 55 -16.22 2.01 -1.05
N GLU A 56 -17.41 1.45 -0.82
CA GLU A 56 -17.69 0.00 -0.92
C GLU A 56 -17.68 -0.50 -2.38
N ASP A 57 -17.86 0.39 -3.35
CA ASP A 57 -17.92 0.07 -4.79
C ASP A 57 -16.58 -0.42 -5.38
N LEU A 58 -15.49 -0.25 -4.64
CA LEU A 58 -14.14 -0.60 -5.08
C LEU A 58 -13.87 -2.11 -5.10
N VAL A 59 -14.58 -2.87 -4.27
CA VAL A 59 -14.43 -4.34 -4.20
C VAL A 59 -15.50 -5.10 -4.99
N THR A 60 -16.43 -4.40 -5.65
CA THR A 60 -17.54 -5.04 -6.37
C THR A 60 -17.35 -5.10 -7.88
N THR A 61 -16.37 -4.38 -8.43
CA THR A 61 -16.06 -4.36 -9.86
C THR A 61 -14.68 -4.97 -10.15
N THR A 62 -14.54 -5.61 -11.33
CA THR A 62 -13.24 -6.13 -11.78
C THR A 62 -12.17 -5.04 -11.79
N GLU A 63 -12.50 -3.87 -12.32
CA GLU A 63 -11.57 -2.72 -12.40
C GLU A 63 -11.15 -2.23 -11.00
N GLY A 64 -12.09 -2.12 -10.06
CA GLY A 64 -11.80 -1.72 -8.69
C GLY A 64 -10.89 -2.73 -7.98
N ILE A 65 -11.18 -4.02 -8.11
CA ILE A 65 -10.36 -5.10 -7.55
C ILE A 65 -8.95 -5.10 -8.17
N GLU A 66 -8.84 -4.98 -9.49
CA GLU A 66 -7.55 -4.90 -10.19
C GLU A 66 -6.75 -3.68 -9.74
N ALA A 67 -7.40 -2.53 -9.54
CA ALA A 67 -6.75 -1.32 -9.05
C ALA A 67 -6.24 -1.48 -7.61
N ILE A 68 -7.01 -2.12 -6.71
CA ILE A 68 -6.56 -2.43 -5.34
C ILE A 68 -5.35 -3.38 -5.37
N ILE A 69 -5.36 -4.38 -6.25
CA ILE A 69 -4.23 -5.29 -6.42
C ILE A 69 -2.99 -4.52 -6.90
N THR A 70 -3.12 -3.65 -7.90
CA THR A 70 -2.03 -2.79 -8.39
C THR A 70 -1.50 -1.86 -7.30
N GLU A 71 -2.38 -1.25 -6.49
CA GLU A 71 -1.97 -0.42 -5.35
C GLU A 71 -1.10 -1.21 -4.38
N ASN A 72 -1.52 -2.42 -3.97
CA ASN A 72 -0.73 -3.28 -3.08
C ASN A 72 0.64 -3.65 -3.69
N TYR A 73 0.70 -3.98 -4.99
CA TYR A 73 1.97 -4.21 -5.67
C TYR A 73 2.84 -2.94 -5.72
N ALA A 74 2.24 -1.75 -5.84
CA ALA A 74 3.00 -0.50 -5.84
C ALA A 74 3.60 -0.21 -4.47
N GLY A 75 2.88 -0.51 -3.38
CA GLY A 75 3.45 -0.46 -2.04
C GLY A 75 4.64 -1.39 -1.87
N ARG A 76 4.54 -2.64 -2.38
CA ARG A 76 5.68 -3.57 -2.37
C ARG A 76 6.85 -3.05 -3.20
N ALA A 77 6.60 -2.57 -4.41
CA ALA A 77 7.64 -2.06 -5.30
C ALA A 77 8.36 -0.85 -4.67
N ALA A 78 7.62 0.09 -4.08
CA ALA A 78 8.20 1.25 -3.40
C ALA A 78 9.09 0.86 -2.22
N GLN A 79 8.66 -0.14 -1.46
CA GLN A 79 9.44 -0.69 -0.35
C GLN A 79 10.75 -1.34 -0.82
N LEU A 80 10.70 -2.12 -1.91
CA LEU A 80 11.88 -2.78 -2.49
C LEU A 80 12.83 -1.78 -3.15
N TYR A 81 12.30 -0.66 -3.67
CA TYR A 81 13.11 0.38 -4.31
C TYR A 81 13.98 1.17 -3.32
N LEU A 82 13.60 1.23 -2.04
CA LEU A 82 14.28 2.01 -1.00
C LEU A 82 15.72 1.54 -0.71
N SER A 83 16.00 0.22 -0.77
CA SER A 83 17.36 -0.34 -0.88
C SER A 83 17.34 -1.86 -1.00
N ASP A 84 18.36 -2.42 -1.66
CA ASP A 84 18.73 -3.85 -1.63
C ASP A 84 19.14 -4.34 -0.20
N GLU A 85 19.30 -3.45 0.80
CA GLU A 85 19.90 -3.77 2.12
C GLU A 85 18.94 -3.76 3.32
N LEU A 86 17.70 -3.26 3.20
CA LEU A 86 16.75 -3.13 4.31
C LEU A 86 15.63 -4.20 4.34
N SER A 87 15.73 -5.25 3.51
CA SER A 87 14.60 -6.10 3.13
C SER A 87 14.00 -6.94 4.29
N SER A 88 14.80 -7.43 5.23
CA SER A 88 14.38 -8.55 6.09
C SER A 88 13.30 -8.23 7.14
N MET A 89 13.16 -6.98 7.59
CA MET A 89 12.16 -6.63 8.61
C MET A 89 10.85 -6.05 8.06
N GLY A 90 10.84 -5.59 6.81
CA GLY A 90 9.62 -5.15 6.14
C GLY A 90 8.90 -6.27 5.38
N GLU A 91 9.52 -7.45 5.26
CA GLU A 91 9.01 -8.60 4.49
C GLU A 91 7.66 -9.11 5.01
N ALA A 92 7.50 -9.34 6.32
CA ALA A 92 6.27 -9.91 6.87
C ALA A 92 4.99 -9.06 6.62
N TRP A 93 5.11 -7.73 6.69
CA TRP A 93 3.98 -6.82 6.38
C TRP A 93 3.68 -6.77 4.89
N ALA A 94 4.73 -6.79 4.06
CA ALA A 94 4.60 -6.80 2.63
C ALA A 94 4.00 -8.12 2.11
N GLU A 95 4.40 -9.25 2.71
CA GLU A 95 3.84 -10.58 2.48
C GLU A 95 2.34 -10.62 2.84
N HIS A 96 1.93 -9.97 3.93
CA HIS A 96 0.52 -9.88 4.28
C HIS A 96 -0.31 -9.10 3.23
N LYS A 97 0.22 -7.98 2.72
CA LYS A 97 -0.46 -7.20 1.65
C LYS A 97 -0.45 -7.93 0.30
N GLU A 98 0.60 -8.70 0.02
CA GLU A 98 0.63 -9.59 -1.14
C GLU A 98 -0.38 -10.74 -1.00
N ALA A 99 -0.59 -11.29 0.20
CA ALA A 99 -1.64 -12.25 0.46
C ALA A 99 -3.04 -11.66 0.23
N MET A 100 -3.29 -10.40 0.64
CA MET A 100 -4.53 -9.70 0.30
C MET A 100 -4.74 -9.56 -1.22
N ALA A 101 -3.67 -9.26 -1.97
CA ALA A 101 -3.74 -9.20 -3.43
C ALA A 101 -4.12 -10.56 -4.06
N ILE A 102 -3.61 -11.67 -3.51
CA ILE A 102 -3.95 -13.03 -3.94
C ILE A 102 -5.42 -13.35 -3.63
N GLU A 103 -5.91 -13.00 -2.44
CA GLU A 103 -7.32 -13.19 -2.06
C GLU A 103 -8.27 -12.42 -2.97
N LEU A 104 -7.92 -11.17 -3.30
CA LEU A 104 -8.67 -10.34 -4.24
C LEU A 104 -8.63 -10.92 -5.66
N GLN A 105 -7.48 -11.46 -6.08
CA GLN A 105 -7.35 -12.09 -7.39
C GLN A 105 -8.27 -13.31 -7.55
N ALA A 106 -8.53 -14.07 -6.47
CA ALA A 106 -9.45 -15.21 -6.49
C ALA A 106 -10.91 -14.81 -6.77
N GLN A 107 -11.27 -13.54 -6.57
CA GLN A 107 -12.61 -13.00 -6.87
C GLN A 107 -12.78 -12.65 -8.35
N LEU A 108 -11.70 -12.62 -9.13
CA LEU A 108 -11.71 -12.29 -10.54
C LEU A 108 -11.76 -13.53 -11.43
N PRO A 109 -12.29 -13.42 -12.67
CA PRO A 109 -12.20 -14.50 -13.65
C PRO A 109 -10.74 -14.93 -13.85
N PRO A 110 -10.42 -16.23 -13.92
CA PRO A 110 -9.03 -16.69 -13.98
C PRO A 110 -8.32 -16.14 -15.22
N ASP A 111 -7.21 -15.44 -14.99
CA ASP A 111 -6.31 -14.94 -16.02
C ASP A 111 -4.87 -15.09 -15.49
N PRO A 112 -4.10 -16.06 -16.01
CA PRO A 112 -2.75 -16.31 -15.53
C PRO A 112 -1.77 -15.18 -15.81
N ALA A 113 -2.08 -14.29 -16.77
CA ALA A 113 -1.24 -13.14 -17.09
C ALA A 113 -1.64 -11.87 -16.32
N ARG A 114 -2.78 -11.87 -15.60
CA ARG A 114 -3.25 -10.67 -14.89
C ARG A 114 -2.27 -10.23 -13.81
N THR A 115 -1.81 -11.17 -12.98
CA THR A 115 -0.88 -10.86 -11.87
C THR A 115 0.35 -10.12 -12.37
N ASP A 116 1.00 -10.66 -13.40
CA ASP A 116 2.23 -10.08 -13.93
C ASP A 116 1.96 -8.72 -14.57
N ARG A 117 0.86 -8.54 -15.31
CA ARG A 117 0.47 -7.23 -15.84
C ARG A 117 0.25 -6.19 -14.75
N LEU A 118 -0.50 -6.52 -13.70
CA LEU A 118 -0.80 -5.60 -12.61
C LEU A 118 0.46 -5.25 -11.81
N ARG A 119 1.37 -6.23 -11.62
CA ARG A 119 2.68 -6.00 -10.99
C ARG A 119 3.56 -5.08 -11.84
N THR A 120 3.67 -5.32 -13.14
CA THR A 120 4.42 -4.46 -14.06
C THR A 120 3.87 -3.03 -14.07
N VAL A 121 2.55 -2.85 -14.15
CA VAL A 121 1.93 -1.51 -14.07
C VAL A 121 2.29 -0.82 -12.74
N ALA A 122 2.26 -1.55 -11.62
CA ALA A 122 2.63 -1.01 -10.32
C ALA A 122 4.10 -0.55 -10.27
N GLU A 123 5.03 -1.37 -10.77
CA GLU A 123 6.46 -1.06 -10.84
C GLU A 123 6.74 0.14 -11.76
N GLU A 124 6.06 0.23 -12.91
CA GLU A 124 6.14 1.37 -13.83
C GLU A 124 5.64 2.66 -13.17
N ILE A 125 4.52 2.60 -12.44
CA ILE A 125 3.99 3.74 -11.68
C ILE A 125 5.00 4.23 -10.65
N VAL A 126 5.53 3.32 -9.82
CA VAL A 126 6.49 3.65 -8.75
C VAL A 126 7.76 4.24 -9.34
N THR A 127 8.31 3.61 -10.37
CA THR A 127 9.54 4.09 -11.03
C THR A 127 9.34 5.48 -11.64
N ALA A 128 8.20 5.70 -12.32
CA ALA A 128 7.90 6.99 -12.96
C ALA A 128 7.60 8.11 -11.94
N ARG A 129 7.23 7.77 -10.70
CA ARG A 129 6.78 8.73 -9.67
C ARG A 129 7.57 8.60 -8.37
N TRP A 130 8.79 8.08 -8.43
CA TRP A 130 9.59 7.78 -7.24
C TRP A 130 9.78 9.01 -6.33
N SER A 131 10.05 10.18 -6.90
CA SER A 131 10.21 11.42 -6.13
C SER A 131 8.94 11.83 -5.36
N GLN A 132 7.75 11.47 -5.85
CA GLN A 132 6.48 11.69 -5.14
C GLN A 132 6.31 10.69 -4.01
N VAL A 133 6.71 9.44 -4.22
CA VAL A 133 6.72 8.40 -3.19
C VAL A 133 7.66 8.81 -2.04
N GLU A 134 8.87 9.27 -2.35
CA GLU A 134 9.84 9.73 -1.33
C GLU A 134 9.32 10.93 -0.54
N ALA A 135 8.76 11.93 -1.24
CA ALA A 135 8.21 13.11 -0.59
C ALA A 135 7.05 12.76 0.37
N LEU A 136 6.11 11.94 -0.10
CA LEU A 136 4.97 11.51 0.71
C LEU A 136 5.39 10.60 1.87
N ALA A 137 6.37 9.72 1.68
CA ALA A 137 6.92 8.89 2.75
C ALA A 137 7.63 9.74 3.82
N ALA A 138 8.33 10.81 3.42
CA ALA A 138 8.96 11.74 4.33
C ALA A 138 7.92 12.52 5.16
N GLU A 139 6.88 13.06 4.52
CA GLU A 139 5.76 13.71 5.22
C GLU A 139 5.08 12.75 6.20
N LEU A 140 4.88 11.50 5.78
CA LEU A 140 4.23 10.49 6.59
C LEU A 140 5.11 10.08 7.80
N LEU A 141 6.43 10.05 7.67
CA LEU A 141 7.35 9.83 8.80
C LEU A 141 7.37 11.00 9.79
N GLU A 142 7.12 12.23 9.32
CA GLU A 142 7.07 13.43 10.17
C GLU A 142 5.75 13.53 10.94
N HIS A 143 4.63 13.23 10.29
CA HIS A 143 3.30 13.46 10.84
C HIS A 143 2.61 12.19 11.35
N GLU A 144 3.14 11.01 11.02
CA GLU A 144 2.59 9.66 11.27
C GLU A 144 1.23 9.38 10.62
N VAL A 145 0.38 10.40 10.45
CA VAL A 145 -0.92 10.34 9.80
C VAL A 145 -1.06 11.53 8.85
N LEU A 146 -1.46 11.25 7.61
CA LEU A 146 -1.83 12.24 6.61
C LEU A 146 -3.30 12.05 6.27
N ASP A 147 -4.13 13.01 6.71
CA ASP A 147 -5.55 13.07 6.34
C ASP A 147 -5.72 13.97 5.13
N ARG A 148 -6.73 13.68 4.31
CA ARG A 148 -7.12 14.53 3.20
C ARG A 148 -7.93 15.71 3.75
N HIS A 149 -7.24 16.63 4.42
CA HIS A 149 -7.86 17.84 4.97
C HIS A 149 -8.55 18.65 3.85
N GLU A 150 -9.84 18.96 4.08
CA GLU A 150 -10.67 19.88 3.29
C GLU A 150 -10.14 21.33 3.27
#